data_AF-X0XCX4-F1
#
_entry.id   AF-X0XCX4-F1
#
_cell.length_a   1.000
_cell.length_b   1.000
_cell.length_c   1.000
_cell.angle_alpha   90.00
_cell.angle_beta   90.00
_cell.angle_gamma   90.00
#
_symmetry.space_group_name_H-M   'P 1'
#
loop_
_entity.id
_entity.type
_entity.pdbx_description
1 polymer ?
#
loop_
_entity_poly.entity_id
_entity_poly.type
_entity_poly.pdbx_seq_one_letter_code
_entity_poly.pdbx_strand_id
1 'polypeptide(L)'
;GLNFDSKYNAFARWVKKKDPKFYKRLKKEGKSLHHFPAELHFSRWAAETTIDLIKNRDKKHPFFLLMSLFDPHDPYFDHPLEAANLVHEENIPKPQPIPNDKNMPGGVRRELEKSQFIKKNSQTFKGSIHKLRKGYYASIAFLDREMGKVLDYLDEQGLTENTLVIFVSDHGDMLFDRGLFTKGAFFYDPSVRVPFLMRLPGKIPAGRRVKKPVQQLDIAATVLSLAGYSKDKLNEIMPESMDLL
;
A
#
# COMPACT_ATOMS: atom_id res chain seq x y z
N GLY A 1 -16.90 -4.59 10.97
CA GLY A 1 -16.79 -4.95 9.53
C GLY A 1 -17.16 -3.76 8.68
N LEU A 2 -16.61 -3.65 7.46
CA LEU A 2 -16.97 -2.58 6.52
C LEU A 2 -18.47 -2.67 6.19
N ASN A 3 -19.20 -1.56 6.37
CA ASN A 3 -20.60 -1.48 5.95
C ASN A 3 -20.65 -1.27 4.43
N PHE A 4 -20.90 -2.34 3.68
CA PHE A 4 -21.01 -2.30 2.20
C PHE A 4 -22.17 -1.45 1.69
N ASP A 5 -23.22 -1.26 2.49
CA ASP A 5 -24.36 -0.43 2.12
C ASP A 5 -24.18 1.04 2.55
N SER A 6 -23.05 1.40 3.17
CA SER A 6 -22.75 2.77 3.54
C SER A 6 -22.62 3.66 2.29
N LYS A 7 -23.29 4.81 2.30
CA LYS A 7 -23.12 5.83 1.25
C LYS A 7 -21.68 6.32 1.10
N TYR A 8 -20.88 6.20 2.17
CA TYR A 8 -19.47 6.58 2.20
C TYR A 8 -18.54 5.50 1.64
N ASN A 9 -19.02 4.28 1.37
CA ASN A 9 -18.21 3.23 0.74
C ASN A 9 -18.23 3.37 -0.79
N ALA A 10 -17.37 4.25 -1.31
CA ALA A 10 -17.30 4.55 -2.73
C ALA A 10 -16.94 3.32 -3.60
N PHE A 11 -16.02 2.47 -3.12
CA PHE A 11 -15.66 1.22 -3.80
C PHE A 11 -16.86 0.28 -3.94
N ALA A 12 -17.60 0.01 -2.85
CA ALA A 12 -18.78 -0.84 -2.87
C ALA A 12 -19.85 -0.33 -3.85
N ARG A 13 -20.06 1.00 -3.90
CA ARG A 13 -20.97 1.63 -4.87
C ARG A 13 -20.50 1.47 -6.31
N TRP A 14 -19.20 1.65 -6.56
CA TRP A 14 -18.60 1.46 -7.89
C TRP A 14 -18.72 0.02 -8.37
N VAL A 15 -18.39 -0.96 -7.52
CA VAL A 15 -18.56 -2.39 -7.84
C VAL A 15 -20.03 -2.71 -8.11
N LYS A 16 -20.96 -2.25 -7.25
CA LYS A 16 -22.40 -2.47 -7.44
C LYS A 16 -22.92 -1.93 -8.77
N LYS A 17 -22.38 -0.79 -9.23
CA LYS A 17 -22.74 -0.18 -10.51
C LYS A 17 -22.18 -0.98 -11.69
N LYS A 18 -20.92 -1.43 -11.61
CA LYS A 18 -20.26 -2.20 -12.68
C LYS A 18 -20.79 -3.63 -12.79
N ASP A 19 -20.87 -4.34 -11.67
CA ASP A 19 -21.35 -5.72 -11.60
C ASP A 19 -22.14 -5.98 -10.31
N PRO A 20 -23.49 -5.91 -10.37
CA PRO A 20 -24.36 -6.21 -9.24
C PRO A 20 -24.26 -7.66 -8.73
N LYS A 21 -23.91 -8.63 -9.58
CA LYS A 21 -23.76 -10.04 -9.18
C LYS A 21 -22.49 -10.22 -8.37
N PHE A 22 -21.38 -9.68 -8.86
CA PHE A 22 -20.12 -9.69 -8.12
C PHE A 22 -20.24 -8.92 -6.80
N TYR A 23 -20.91 -7.76 -6.77
CA TYR A 23 -21.19 -7.04 -5.53
C TYR A 23 -21.89 -7.90 -4.47
N LYS A 24 -22.94 -8.63 -4.86
CA LYS A 24 -23.65 -9.54 -3.93
C LYS A 24 -22.74 -10.64 -3.38
N ARG A 25 -21.87 -11.18 -4.24
CA ARG A 25 -20.88 -12.19 -3.86
C ARG A 25 -19.83 -11.62 -2.90
N LEU A 26 -19.23 -10.48 -3.24
CA LEU A 26 -18.28 -9.76 -2.40
C LEU A 26 -18.87 -9.44 -1.02
N LYS A 27 -20.13 -8.97 -0.98
CA LYS A 27 -20.84 -8.69 0.28
C LYS A 27 -21.05 -9.94 1.14
N LYS A 28 -21.31 -11.09 0.50
CA LYS A 28 -21.54 -12.38 1.19
C LYS A 28 -20.24 -13.02 1.69
N GLU A 29 -19.21 -13.06 0.84
CA GLU A 29 -17.96 -13.78 1.10
C GLU A 29 -16.90 -12.91 1.81
N GLY A 30 -16.97 -11.58 1.64
CA GLY A 30 -16.06 -10.63 2.28
C GLY A 30 -14.59 -10.97 2.00
N LYS A 31 -13.78 -11.05 3.06
CA LYS A 31 -12.36 -11.41 2.99
C LYS A 31 -12.10 -12.84 2.48
N SER A 32 -13.10 -13.72 2.48
CA SER A 32 -12.93 -15.10 1.98
C SER A 32 -13.05 -15.21 0.46
N LEU A 33 -13.47 -14.13 -0.21
CA LEU A 33 -13.48 -14.10 -1.67
C LEU A 33 -12.03 -13.97 -2.17
N HIS A 34 -11.61 -14.91 -3.01
CA HIS A 34 -10.30 -14.88 -3.64
C HIS A 34 -10.43 -14.50 -5.12
N HIS A 35 -9.37 -13.93 -5.68
CA HIS A 35 -9.18 -13.60 -7.09
C HIS A 35 -10.30 -12.73 -7.67
N PHE A 36 -10.23 -11.44 -7.36
CA PHE A 36 -11.16 -10.48 -7.90
C PHE A 36 -10.79 -10.25 -9.38
N PRO A 37 -11.77 -10.18 -10.29
CA PRO A 37 -11.51 -9.76 -11.67
C PRO A 37 -10.81 -8.40 -11.69
N ALA A 38 -9.81 -8.22 -12.55
CA ALA A 38 -9.00 -6.99 -12.58
C ALA A 38 -9.84 -5.72 -12.77
N GLU A 39 -10.92 -5.79 -13.54
CA GLU A 39 -11.84 -4.68 -13.81
C GLU A 39 -12.75 -4.32 -12.61
N LEU A 40 -12.82 -5.18 -11.60
CA LEU A 40 -13.57 -5.00 -10.36
C LEU A 40 -12.67 -4.89 -9.11
N HIS A 41 -11.35 -4.92 -9.30
CA HIS A 41 -10.36 -4.89 -8.23
C HIS A 41 -10.27 -3.52 -7.56
N PHE A 42 -9.90 -3.48 -6.28
CA PHE A 42 -9.75 -2.22 -5.53
C PHE A 42 -8.67 -1.30 -6.13
N SER A 43 -7.47 -1.82 -6.41
CA SER A 43 -6.41 -1.05 -7.10
C SER A 43 -6.85 -0.47 -8.46
N ARG A 44 -7.67 -1.19 -9.24
CA ARG A 44 -8.27 -0.65 -10.48
C ARG A 44 -9.23 0.49 -10.18
N TRP A 45 -10.11 0.32 -9.20
CA TRP A 45 -11.03 1.37 -8.78
C TRP A 45 -10.29 2.63 -8.32
N ALA A 46 -9.24 2.48 -7.53
CA ALA A 46 -8.43 3.59 -7.05
C ALA A 46 -7.75 4.34 -8.20
N ALA A 47 -7.17 3.63 -9.17
CA ALA A 47 -6.56 4.22 -10.36
C ALA A 47 -7.58 4.95 -11.24
N GLU A 48 -8.69 4.29 -11.60
CA GLU A 48 -9.77 4.91 -12.41
C GLU A 48 -10.34 6.15 -11.72
N THR A 49 -10.62 6.06 -10.41
CA THR A 49 -11.15 7.19 -9.63
C THR A 49 -10.16 8.35 -9.57
N THR A 50 -8.86 8.06 -9.41
CA THR A 50 -7.82 9.10 -9.38
C THR A 50 -7.71 9.80 -10.73
N ILE A 51 -7.71 9.05 -11.84
CA ILE A 51 -7.71 9.60 -13.20
C ILE A 51 -8.96 10.45 -13.43
N ASP A 52 -10.14 9.97 -13.04
CA ASP A 52 -11.39 10.72 -13.16
C ASP A 52 -11.37 12.02 -12.35
N LEU A 53 -10.80 12.02 -11.15
CA LEU A 53 -10.64 13.23 -10.33
C LEU A 53 -9.68 14.22 -10.99
N ILE A 54 -8.54 13.76 -11.53
CA ILE A 54 -7.60 14.62 -12.26
C ILE A 54 -8.28 15.19 -13.50
N LYS A 55 -9.00 14.36 -14.27
CA LYS A 55 -9.66 14.74 -15.51
C LYS A 55 -10.72 15.83 -15.31
N ASN A 56 -11.53 15.68 -14.25
CA ASN A 56 -12.68 16.54 -13.98
C ASN A 56 -12.38 17.70 -13.00
N ARG A 57 -11.11 17.89 -12.61
CA ARG A 57 -10.71 19.00 -11.72
C ARG A 57 -10.91 20.37 -12.38
N ASP A 58 -10.95 21.41 -11.55
CA ASP A 58 -10.77 22.78 -12.04
C ASP A 58 -9.32 23.01 -12.47
N LYS A 59 -9.12 23.22 -13.77
CA LYS A 59 -7.79 23.40 -14.37
C LYS A 59 -7.14 24.76 -14.01
N LYS A 60 -7.88 25.69 -13.40
CA LYS A 60 -7.36 26.98 -12.95
C LYS A 60 -6.60 26.91 -11.63
N HIS A 61 -6.76 25.83 -10.86
CA HIS A 61 -6.17 25.66 -9.54
C HIS A 61 -5.25 24.44 -9.48
N PRO A 62 -4.22 24.46 -8.60
CA PRO A 62 -3.46 23.25 -8.30
C PRO A 62 -4.37 22.21 -7.63
N PHE A 63 -3.98 20.95 -7.72
CA PHE A 63 -4.70 19.85 -7.06
C PHE A 63 -3.84 19.17 -6.01
N PHE A 64 -4.50 18.61 -5.00
CA PHE A 64 -3.93 17.67 -4.05
C PHE A 64 -4.82 16.43 -4.05
N LEU A 65 -4.23 15.26 -4.28
CA LEU A 65 -4.96 13.99 -4.33
C LEU A 65 -4.22 12.93 -3.53
N LEU A 66 -4.97 12.20 -2.70
CA LEU A 66 -4.49 11.03 -1.98
C LEU A 66 -5.15 9.77 -2.58
N MET A 67 -4.39 9.00 -3.34
CA MET A 67 -4.82 7.67 -3.80
C MET A 67 -4.48 6.64 -2.72
N SER A 68 -5.45 6.34 -1.86
CA SER A 68 -5.30 5.32 -0.82
C SER A 68 -5.56 3.93 -1.42
N LEU A 69 -4.52 3.09 -1.43
CA LEU A 69 -4.56 1.72 -1.93
C LEU A 69 -4.77 0.75 -0.75
N PHE A 70 -5.60 -0.26 -0.96
CA PHE A 70 -5.86 -1.31 0.04
C PHE A 70 -4.87 -2.47 -0.09
N ASP A 71 -4.42 -2.78 -1.30
CA ASP A 71 -3.47 -3.84 -1.55
C ASP A 71 -2.06 -3.44 -1.05
N PRO A 72 -1.22 -4.39 -0.62
CA PRO A 72 -1.45 -5.84 -0.57
C PRO A 72 -1.92 -6.32 0.82
N HIS A 73 -2.96 -5.73 1.42
CA HIS A 73 -3.43 -6.14 2.75
C HIS A 73 -3.86 -7.63 2.80
N ASP A 74 -3.78 -8.26 3.99
CA ASP A 74 -4.27 -9.63 4.21
C ASP A 74 -5.75 -9.77 3.76
N PRO A 75 -6.11 -10.89 3.10
CA PRO A 75 -5.44 -12.20 3.12
C PRO A 75 -4.52 -12.51 1.93
N TYR A 76 -4.17 -11.54 1.09
CA TYR A 76 -3.24 -11.68 -0.06
C TYR A 76 -3.70 -12.59 -1.21
N PHE A 77 -4.98 -12.95 -1.24
CA PHE A 77 -5.56 -13.84 -2.25
C PHE A 77 -6.59 -13.15 -3.14
N ASP A 78 -6.81 -11.84 -2.99
CA ASP A 78 -7.75 -11.07 -3.80
C ASP A 78 -7.21 -10.62 -5.16
N HIS A 79 -5.88 -10.68 -5.37
CA HIS A 79 -5.25 -10.34 -6.65
C HIS A 79 -5.89 -11.07 -7.85
N PRO A 80 -6.00 -10.40 -9.02
CA PRO A 80 -6.48 -11.05 -10.24
C PRO A 80 -5.57 -12.22 -10.64
N LEU A 81 -6.15 -13.27 -11.23
CA LEU A 81 -5.39 -14.49 -11.57
C LEU A 81 -4.21 -14.20 -12.49
N GLU A 82 -4.38 -13.29 -13.44
CA GLU A 82 -3.34 -12.89 -14.38
C GLU A 82 -2.15 -12.18 -13.69
N ALA A 83 -2.36 -11.56 -12.52
CA ALA A 83 -1.28 -10.90 -11.79
C ALA A 83 -0.28 -11.90 -11.21
N ALA A 84 -0.73 -13.14 -10.92
CA ALA A 84 0.15 -14.20 -10.46
C ALA A 84 1.19 -14.63 -11.51
N ASN A 85 0.93 -14.36 -12.80
CA ASN A 85 1.86 -14.66 -13.90
C ASN A 85 3.01 -13.63 -14.00
N LEU A 86 2.87 -12.48 -13.32
CA LEU A 86 3.92 -11.45 -13.25
C LEU A 86 4.96 -11.73 -12.17
N VAL A 87 4.73 -12.76 -11.34
CA VAL A 87 5.58 -13.10 -10.20
C VAL A 87 6.41 -14.34 -10.51
N HIS A 88 7.72 -14.15 -10.51
CA HIS A 88 8.71 -15.22 -10.58
C HIS A 88 8.85 -15.88 -9.20
N GLU A 89 8.36 -17.11 -9.07
CA GLU A 89 8.32 -17.84 -7.79
C GLU A 89 9.71 -18.04 -7.18
N GLU A 90 10.72 -18.24 -8.03
CA GLU A 90 12.12 -18.40 -7.66
C GLU A 90 12.71 -17.16 -6.97
N ASN A 91 12.14 -15.98 -7.20
CA ASN A 91 12.58 -14.72 -6.62
C ASN A 91 11.89 -14.41 -5.28
N ILE A 92 10.89 -15.21 -4.88
CA ILE A 92 10.18 -15.01 -3.61
C ILE A 92 11.09 -15.47 -2.46
N PRO A 93 11.52 -14.55 -1.57
CA PRO A 93 12.37 -14.93 -0.45
C PRO A 93 11.64 -15.88 0.49
N LYS A 94 12.37 -16.86 1.04
CA LYS A 94 11.87 -17.68 2.14
C LYS A 94 11.73 -16.80 3.40
N PRO A 95 10.77 -17.08 4.28
CA PRO A 95 10.62 -16.31 5.51
C PRO A 95 11.86 -16.44 6.40
N GLN A 96 12.20 -15.37 7.12
CA GLN A 96 13.22 -15.44 8.17
C GLN A 96 12.83 -16.47 9.24
N PRO A 97 13.78 -17.25 9.79
CA PRO A 97 13.47 -18.23 10.83
C PRO A 97 13.04 -17.56 12.14
N ILE A 98 12.28 -18.27 12.96
CA ILE A 98 11.92 -17.83 14.32
C ILE A 98 13.21 -17.73 15.15
N PRO A 99 13.53 -16.57 15.75
CA PRO A 99 14.73 -16.41 16.56
C PRO A 99 14.68 -17.31 17.81
N ASN A 100 15.76 -18.05 18.06
CA ASN A 100 15.96 -18.73 19.33
C ASN A 100 16.67 -17.76 20.31
N ASP A 101 15.97 -16.71 20.72
CA ASP A 101 16.51 -15.63 21.55
C ASP A 101 15.89 -15.64 22.95
N LYS A 102 16.73 -15.85 23.97
CA LYS A 102 16.31 -15.79 25.38
C LYS A 102 15.86 -14.40 25.80
N ASN A 103 16.38 -13.36 25.14
CA ASN A 103 16.08 -11.95 25.39
C ASN A 103 14.99 -11.40 24.45
N MET A 104 14.25 -12.27 23.76
CA MET A 104 13.14 -11.86 22.90
C MET A 104 12.18 -10.91 23.64
N PRO A 105 11.83 -9.74 23.06
CA PRO A 105 10.91 -8.80 23.68
C PRO A 105 9.58 -9.48 24.05
N GLY A 106 9.05 -9.16 25.23
CA GLY A 106 7.83 -9.79 25.75
C GLY A 106 6.62 -9.68 24.81
N GLY A 107 6.50 -8.56 24.08
CA GLY A 107 5.46 -8.36 23.06
C GLY A 107 5.58 -9.35 21.88
N VAL A 108 6.80 -9.58 21.38
CA VAL A 108 7.08 -10.55 20.32
C VAL A 108 6.81 -11.97 20.81
N ARG A 109 7.28 -12.31 22.01
CA ARG A 109 7.05 -13.63 22.63
C ARG A 109 5.55 -13.91 22.77
N ARG A 110 4.80 -12.93 23.29
CA ARG A 110 3.34 -13.02 23.43
C ARG A 110 2.65 -13.27 22.11
N GLU A 111 3.06 -12.59 21.03
CA GLU A 111 2.47 -12.82 19.71
C GLU A 111 2.71 -14.27 19.24
N LEU A 112 3.96 -14.73 19.27
CA LEU A 112 4.31 -16.10 18.85
C LEU A 112 3.58 -17.17 19.67
N GLU A 113 3.41 -16.95 20.98
CA GLU A 113 2.76 -17.90 21.88
C GLU A 113 1.23 -17.84 21.86
N LYS A 114 0.62 -16.67 21.68
CA LYS A 114 -0.82 -16.45 21.91
C LYS A 114 -1.62 -16.14 20.65
N SER A 115 -0.98 -15.78 19.55
CA SER A 115 -1.69 -15.49 18.31
C SER A 115 -2.37 -16.74 17.79
N GLN A 116 -3.70 -16.80 17.93
CA GLN A 116 -4.52 -17.88 17.35
C GLN A 116 -4.37 -17.92 15.83
N PHE A 117 -4.06 -16.77 15.21
CA PHE A 117 -3.78 -16.68 13.79
C PHE A 117 -2.49 -17.44 13.42
N ILE A 118 -1.40 -17.25 14.17
CA ILE A 118 -0.15 -18.01 13.99
C ILE A 118 -0.38 -19.50 14.29
N LYS A 119 -1.11 -19.85 15.36
CA LYS A 119 -1.38 -21.26 15.69
C LYS A 119 -2.24 -21.99 14.65
N LYS A 120 -3.32 -21.37 14.18
CA LYS A 120 -4.22 -21.96 13.17
C LYS A 120 -3.58 -22.03 11.78
N ASN A 121 -2.67 -21.11 11.47
CA ASN A 121 -2.01 -21.00 10.16
C ASN A 121 -0.53 -21.44 10.18
N SER A 122 -0.04 -22.13 11.21
CA SER A 122 1.31 -22.73 11.22
C SER A 122 1.27 -24.25 10.99
N GLN A 123 0.23 -24.94 11.47
CA GLN A 123 0.07 -26.40 11.30
C GLN A 123 -0.40 -26.80 9.90
N THR A 124 -1.11 -25.92 9.19
CA THR A 124 -1.71 -26.21 7.87
C THR A 124 -0.91 -25.66 6.69
N PHE A 125 0.26 -25.01 6.92
CA PHE A 125 0.68 -23.91 6.03
C PHE A 125 2.11 -23.89 5.48
N LYS A 126 2.99 -24.88 5.67
CA LYS A 126 4.33 -24.82 5.03
C LYS A 126 4.25 -24.67 3.50
N GLY A 127 3.28 -25.33 2.85
CA GLY A 127 2.97 -25.13 1.42
C GLY A 127 2.21 -23.84 1.11
N SER A 128 1.52 -23.24 2.08
CA SER A 128 0.75 -22.02 1.88
C SER A 128 1.40 -20.73 2.37
N ILE A 129 2.52 -20.75 3.11
CA ILE A 129 3.32 -19.53 3.36
C ILE A 129 3.93 -19.06 2.03
N HIS A 130 4.53 -19.96 1.26
CA HIS A 130 5.05 -19.59 -0.07
C HIS A 130 3.92 -19.10 -0.98
N LYS A 131 2.78 -19.80 -1.01
CA LYS A 131 1.58 -19.37 -1.75
C LYS A 131 1.08 -17.98 -1.30
N LEU A 132 1.09 -17.71 0.00
CA LEU A 132 0.68 -16.44 0.57
C LEU A 132 1.64 -15.31 0.16
N ARG A 133 2.94 -15.55 0.25
CA ARG A 133 3.95 -14.60 -0.23
C ARG A 133 3.81 -14.36 -1.72
N LYS A 134 3.59 -15.41 -2.52
CA LYS A 134 3.27 -15.27 -3.96
C LYS A 134 2.06 -14.37 -4.17
N GLY A 135 0.99 -14.58 -3.39
CA GLY A 135 -0.20 -13.73 -3.44
C GLY A 135 0.09 -12.27 -3.11
N TYR A 136 0.91 -12.01 -2.08
CA TYR A 136 1.35 -10.66 -1.71
C TYR A 136 2.12 -9.98 -2.87
N TYR A 137 3.09 -10.68 -3.46
CA TYR A 137 3.83 -10.16 -4.62
C TYR A 137 2.94 -9.97 -5.86
N ALA A 138 1.93 -10.83 -6.06
CA ALA A 138 0.98 -10.69 -7.16
C ALA A 138 0.07 -9.48 -6.97
N SER A 139 -0.39 -9.22 -5.74
CA SER A 139 -1.11 -7.99 -5.39
C SER A 139 -0.25 -6.75 -5.65
N ILE A 140 1.04 -6.78 -5.29
CA ILE A 140 1.97 -5.68 -5.61
C ILE A 140 2.13 -5.49 -7.12
N ALA A 141 2.33 -6.56 -7.89
CA ALA A 141 2.50 -6.47 -9.34
C ALA A 141 1.25 -5.88 -10.02
N PHE A 142 0.05 -6.25 -9.54
CA PHE A 142 -1.19 -5.66 -10.03
C PHE A 142 -1.31 -4.18 -9.64
N LEU A 143 -1.02 -3.85 -8.38
CA LEU A 143 -1.01 -2.47 -7.89
C LEU A 143 -0.06 -1.58 -8.71
N ASP A 144 1.16 -2.06 -8.98
CA ASP A 144 2.16 -1.36 -9.77
C ASP A 144 1.64 -1.04 -11.18
N ARG A 145 1.03 -2.03 -11.85
CA ARG A 145 0.38 -1.83 -13.15
C ARG A 145 -0.74 -0.79 -13.12
N GLU A 146 -1.57 -0.79 -12.08
CA GLU A 146 -2.66 0.19 -11.95
C GLU A 146 -2.14 1.59 -11.61
N MET A 147 -1.06 1.68 -10.82
CA MET A 147 -0.37 2.95 -10.56
C MET A 147 0.27 3.50 -11.84
N GLY A 148 0.87 2.63 -12.67
CA GLY A 148 1.43 2.98 -13.97
C GLY A 148 0.44 3.75 -14.83
N LYS A 149 -0.82 3.31 -14.90
CA LYS A 149 -1.87 4.03 -15.66
C LYS A 149 -2.12 5.45 -15.17
N VAL A 150 -2.00 5.70 -13.86
CA VAL A 150 -2.14 7.05 -13.31
C VAL A 150 -0.95 7.91 -13.73
N LEU A 151 0.25 7.35 -13.70
CA LEU A 151 1.47 8.05 -14.13
C LEU A 151 1.45 8.33 -15.63
N ASP A 152 1.06 7.35 -16.46
CA ASP A 152 0.88 7.50 -17.90
C ASP A 152 -0.13 8.60 -18.20
N TYR A 153 -1.24 8.66 -17.45
CA TYR A 153 -2.23 9.74 -17.61
C TYR A 153 -1.65 11.11 -17.27
N LEU A 154 -0.79 11.23 -16.25
CA LEU A 154 -0.10 12.50 -15.96
C LEU A 154 0.82 12.91 -17.12
N ASP A 155 1.52 11.94 -17.73
CA ASP A 155 2.39 12.18 -18.89
C ASP A 155 1.57 12.63 -20.12
N GLU A 156 0.51 11.89 -20.45
CA GLU A 156 -0.40 12.19 -21.58
C GLU A 156 -1.06 13.57 -21.46
N GLN A 157 -1.34 14.03 -20.24
CA GLN A 157 -1.94 15.34 -19.98
C GLN A 157 -0.92 16.46 -19.78
N GLY A 158 0.39 16.18 -19.92
CA GLY A 158 1.45 17.17 -19.74
C GLY A 158 1.55 17.70 -18.30
N LEU A 159 1.17 16.90 -17.30
CA LEU A 159 1.14 17.28 -15.88
C LEU A 159 2.38 16.85 -15.10
N THR A 160 3.19 15.96 -15.66
CA THR A 160 4.34 15.35 -14.97
C THR A 160 5.36 16.35 -14.46
N GLU A 161 5.71 17.36 -15.26
CA GLU A 161 6.71 18.37 -14.88
C GLU A 161 6.28 19.27 -13.72
N ASN A 162 4.97 19.35 -13.45
CA ASN A 162 4.39 20.24 -12.43
C ASN A 162 3.59 19.48 -11.35
N THR A 163 3.86 18.18 -11.17
CA THR A 163 3.18 17.35 -10.16
C THR A 163 4.20 16.62 -9.29
N LEU A 164 4.21 16.90 -7.99
CA LEU A 164 4.93 16.06 -7.03
C LEU A 164 4.15 14.75 -6.85
N VAL A 165 4.79 13.63 -7.16
CA VAL A 165 4.27 12.29 -6.85
C VAL A 165 5.05 11.75 -5.67
N ILE A 166 4.33 11.34 -4.61
CA ILE A 166 4.89 10.66 -3.45
C ILE A 166 4.26 9.27 -3.38
N PHE A 167 5.09 8.22 -3.35
CA PHE A 167 4.66 6.86 -3.08
C PHE A 167 5.23 6.41 -1.74
N VAL A 168 4.36 6.01 -0.84
CA VAL A 168 4.72 5.55 0.51
C VAL A 168 3.76 4.46 0.95
N SER A 169 4.18 3.65 1.91
CA SER A 169 3.32 2.70 2.61
C SER A 169 3.25 3.08 4.10
N ASP A 170 2.08 2.88 4.71
CA ASP A 170 1.83 3.18 6.13
C ASP A 170 2.65 2.28 7.07
N HIS A 171 2.75 1.00 6.75
CA HIS A 171 3.59 0.03 7.43
C HIS A 171 3.99 -1.12 6.49
N GLY A 172 5.05 -1.84 6.84
CA GLY A 172 5.44 -3.06 6.14
C GLY A 172 4.64 -4.30 6.58
N ASP A 173 5.02 -5.46 6.08
CA ASP A 173 4.39 -6.74 6.44
C ASP A 173 5.46 -7.78 6.78
N MET A 174 5.28 -8.47 7.90
CA MET A 174 6.21 -9.52 8.34
C MET A 174 6.19 -10.72 7.39
N LEU A 175 5.08 -11.03 6.71
CA LEU A 175 5.00 -12.16 5.76
C LEU A 175 5.59 -13.49 6.29
N PHE A 176 5.37 -13.77 7.57
CA PHE A 176 5.93 -14.91 8.32
C PHE A 176 7.44 -14.87 8.58
N ASP A 177 8.13 -13.78 8.30
CA ASP A 177 9.47 -13.53 8.84
C ASP A 177 9.41 -13.62 10.36
N ARG A 178 10.33 -14.40 10.92
CA ARG A 178 10.44 -14.66 12.37
C ARG A 178 9.20 -15.33 12.96
N GLY A 179 8.36 -15.95 12.12
CA GLY A 179 7.09 -16.56 12.51
C GLY A 179 5.97 -15.56 12.78
N LEU A 180 6.19 -14.27 12.51
CA LEU A 180 5.22 -13.20 12.77
C LEU A 180 4.39 -12.91 11.51
N PHE A 181 3.10 -12.67 11.69
CA PHE A 181 2.18 -12.43 10.58
C PHE A 181 1.68 -10.99 10.56
N THR A 182 1.60 -10.37 9.38
CA THR A 182 1.17 -8.98 9.17
C THR A 182 2.06 -7.98 9.92
N LYS A 183 1.45 -7.06 10.67
CA LYS A 183 2.06 -5.95 11.39
C LYS A 183 1.70 -6.04 12.87
N GLY A 184 2.55 -5.47 13.72
CA GLY A 184 2.33 -5.41 15.15
C GLY A 184 3.43 -4.64 15.85
N ALA A 185 3.40 -4.60 17.18
CA ALA A 185 4.37 -3.87 18.00
C ALA A 185 5.73 -4.60 18.12
N PHE A 186 6.31 -4.99 16.97
CA PHE A 186 7.57 -5.76 16.88
C PHE A 186 8.74 -4.91 16.41
N PHE A 187 8.49 -3.82 15.69
CA PHE A 187 9.49 -2.86 15.18
C PHE A 187 10.66 -3.48 14.39
N TYR A 188 10.44 -4.62 13.75
CA TYR A 188 11.41 -5.20 12.81
C TYR A 188 11.33 -4.51 11.45
N ASP A 189 12.46 -4.43 10.73
CA ASP A 189 12.56 -3.83 9.40
C ASP A 189 11.39 -4.21 8.45
N PRO A 190 11.01 -5.50 8.28
CA PRO A 190 9.89 -5.84 7.41
C PRO A 190 8.55 -5.19 7.77
N SER A 191 8.35 -4.77 9.02
CA SER A 191 7.12 -4.11 9.48
C SER A 191 7.17 -2.59 9.49
N VAL A 192 8.35 -1.97 9.55
CA VAL A 192 8.47 -0.50 9.73
C VAL A 192 9.29 0.20 8.65
N ARG A 193 10.13 -0.53 7.93
CA ARG A 193 10.98 0.00 6.85
C ARG A 193 10.24 -0.08 5.52
N VAL A 194 9.42 0.93 5.27
CA VAL A 194 8.54 1.03 4.10
C VAL A 194 9.22 1.71 2.91
N PRO A 195 8.73 1.47 1.66
CA PRO A 195 9.12 2.30 0.53
C PRO A 195 8.70 3.75 0.77
N PHE A 196 9.56 4.69 0.38
CA PHE A 196 9.28 6.12 0.33
C PHE A 196 9.98 6.67 -0.93
N LEU A 197 9.20 6.97 -1.95
CA LEU A 197 9.67 7.47 -3.24
C LEU A 197 9.03 8.82 -3.52
N MET A 198 9.81 9.75 -4.08
CA MET A 198 9.33 11.05 -4.51
C MET A 198 9.81 11.35 -5.93
N ARG A 199 8.92 11.92 -6.75
CA ARG A 199 9.23 12.37 -8.11
C ARG A 199 8.68 13.77 -8.31
N LEU A 200 9.57 14.70 -8.62
CA LEU A 200 9.23 16.04 -9.10
C LEU A 200 10.32 16.48 -10.09
N PRO A 201 10.08 16.33 -11.40
CA PRO A 201 11.04 16.74 -12.43
C PRO A 201 11.52 18.18 -12.23
N GLY A 202 12.78 18.45 -12.59
CA GLY A 202 13.42 19.76 -12.40
C GLY A 202 13.79 20.13 -10.96
N LYS A 203 13.22 19.48 -9.93
CA LYS A 203 13.59 19.70 -8.51
C LYS A 203 14.28 18.51 -7.86
N ILE A 204 13.81 17.28 -8.11
CA ILE A 204 14.38 16.06 -7.53
C ILE A 204 15.20 15.34 -8.60
N PRO A 205 16.53 15.19 -8.42
CA PRO A 205 17.36 14.44 -9.36
C PRO A 205 16.94 12.96 -9.45
N ALA A 206 16.76 12.46 -10.66
CA ALA A 206 16.42 11.06 -10.90
C ALA A 206 17.49 10.12 -10.32
N GLY A 207 17.05 9.01 -9.73
CA GLY A 207 17.95 8.00 -9.13
C GLY A 207 18.62 8.42 -7.81
N ARG A 208 18.37 9.64 -7.29
CA ARG A 208 18.90 10.08 -6.01
C ARG A 208 18.43 9.14 -4.89
N ARG A 209 19.37 8.63 -4.10
CA ARG A 209 19.11 7.81 -2.90
C ARG A 209 19.50 8.57 -1.66
N VAL A 210 18.58 8.67 -0.70
CA VAL A 210 18.81 9.28 0.61
C VAL A 210 18.99 8.17 1.64
N LYS A 211 20.12 8.21 2.38
CA LYS A 211 20.42 7.23 3.46
C LYS A 211 19.97 7.70 4.84
N LYS A 212 19.67 9.00 4.98
CA LYS A 212 19.21 9.56 6.26
C LYS A 212 17.84 8.96 6.60
N PRO A 213 17.57 8.63 7.87
CA PRO A 213 16.23 8.29 8.30
C PRO A 213 15.26 9.43 8.01
N VAL A 214 14.07 9.07 7.54
CA VAL A 214 12.93 9.97 7.29
C VAL A 214 11.69 9.33 7.89
N GLN A 215 10.65 10.13 8.10
CA GLN A 215 9.37 9.69 8.66
C GLN A 215 8.20 10.16 7.79
N GLN A 216 7.07 9.47 7.88
CA GLN A 216 5.88 9.83 7.08
C GLN A 216 5.35 11.23 7.43
N LEU A 217 5.62 11.76 8.63
CA LEU A 217 5.26 13.12 9.01
C LEU A 217 5.94 14.19 8.14
N ASP A 218 7.12 13.88 7.59
CA ASP A 218 7.87 14.76 6.69
C ASP A 218 7.11 15.06 5.38
N ILE A 219 6.14 14.20 5.01
CA ILE A 219 5.28 14.41 3.83
C ILE A 219 4.48 15.71 3.97
N ALA A 220 3.88 15.94 5.14
CA ALA A 220 3.06 17.12 5.36
C ALA A 220 3.90 18.40 5.34
N ALA A 221 5.09 18.41 5.97
CA ALA A 221 6.01 19.53 5.90
C ALA A 221 6.45 19.83 4.45
N THR A 222 6.78 18.78 3.68
CA THR A 222 7.18 18.90 2.27
C THR A 222 6.07 19.47 1.38
N VAL A 223 4.83 18.99 1.56
CA VAL A 223 3.66 19.48 0.80
C VAL A 223 3.33 20.93 1.15
N LEU A 224 3.39 21.31 2.43
CA LEU A 224 3.16 22.69 2.87
C LEU A 224 4.24 23.64 2.36
N SER A 225 5.51 23.21 2.34
CA SER A 225 6.61 23.96 1.72
C SER A 225 6.31 24.26 0.24
N LEU A 226 5.88 23.24 -0.53
CA LEU A 226 5.44 23.45 -1.92
C LEU A 226 4.23 24.35 -2.07
N ALA A 227 3.34 24.39 -1.07
CA ALA A 227 2.20 25.30 -1.03
C ALA A 227 2.58 26.74 -0.63
N GLY A 228 3.87 27.03 -0.41
CA GLY A 228 4.39 28.38 -0.14
C GLY A 228 4.55 28.72 1.34
N TYR A 229 4.47 27.75 2.25
CA TYR A 229 4.76 27.99 3.66
C TYR A 229 6.25 28.30 3.85
N SER A 230 6.57 29.33 4.63
CA SER A 230 7.95 29.65 4.95
C SER A 230 8.56 28.60 5.86
N LYS A 231 9.88 28.45 5.79
CA LYS A 231 10.64 27.56 6.69
C LYS A 231 10.40 27.89 8.16
N ASP A 232 10.35 29.17 8.52
CA ASP A 232 10.08 29.60 9.89
C ASP A 232 8.69 29.15 10.35
N LYS A 233 7.68 29.25 9.47
CA LYS A 233 6.34 28.78 9.81
C LYS A 233 6.31 27.26 9.98
N LEU A 234 6.95 26.51 9.09
CA LEU A 234 7.03 25.04 9.21
C LEU A 234 7.71 24.61 10.50
N ASN A 235 8.83 25.26 10.87
CA ASN A 235 9.53 24.97 12.12
C ASN A 235 8.66 25.27 13.36
N GLU A 236 7.78 26.27 13.29
CA GLU A 236 6.83 26.60 14.37
C GLU A 236 5.76 25.52 14.54
N ILE A 237 5.13 25.06 13.44
CA ILE A 237 3.96 24.16 13.51
C ILE A 237 4.31 22.67 13.43
N MET A 238 5.48 22.33 12.89
CA MET A 238 5.94 20.95 12.68
C MET A 238 7.45 20.82 13.00
N PRO A 239 7.88 21.12 14.23
CA PRO A 239 9.31 21.22 14.59
C PRO A 239 10.09 19.92 14.43
N GLU A 240 9.40 18.78 14.42
CA GLU A 240 10.01 17.45 14.27
C GLU A 240 10.06 16.96 12.82
N SER A 241 9.44 17.69 11.88
CA SER A 241 9.36 17.29 10.47
C SER A 241 10.37 18.04 9.61
N MET A 242 10.82 17.39 8.55
CA MET A 242 11.74 17.96 7.58
C MET A 242 11.03 18.20 6.25
N ASP A 243 11.36 19.31 5.59
CA ASP A 243 11.11 19.45 4.16
C ASP A 243 12.11 18.55 3.39
N LEU A 244 11.59 17.68 2.53
CA LEU A 244 12.36 16.66 1.81
C LEU A 244 12.82 17.11 0.42
N LEU A 245 12.51 18.33 -0.01
CA LEU A 245 12.94 18.90 -1.30
C LEU A 245 14.32 19.57 -1.27
#